data_AF-A0A536C2Q7-F1
#
_entry.id   AF-A0A536C2Q7-F1
#
_cell.length_a   1.000
_cell.length_b   1.000
_cell.length_c   1.000
_cell.angle_alpha   90.00
_cell.angle_beta   90.00
_cell.angle_gamma   90.00
#
_symmetry.space_group_name_H-M   'P 1'
#
loop_
_entity.id
_entity.type
_entity.pdbx_description
1 polymer ?
#
loop_
_entity_poly.entity_id
_entity_poly.type
_entity_poly.pdbx_seq_one_letter_code
_entity_poly.pdbx_strand_id
1 'polypeptide(L)'
;MKLYDSFRSALQSLVVNKLRSALTMLGVIIGVASVIAMVAVGNGASQQVQNTILSLGSNLITVSPANQSEGGLKGAGAQAQNLTLDDMRSLQAQ
;
A
#
# COMPACT_ATOMS: atom_id res chain seq x y z
N MET A 1 37.59 36.63 -6.11
CA MET A 1 36.87 37.77 -5.49
C MET A 1 35.50 37.95 -6.15
N LYS A 2 34.54 37.01 -6.01
CA LYS A 2 33.17 37.16 -6.60
C LYS A 2 32.06 36.39 -5.87
N LEU A 3 32.29 35.16 -5.39
CA LEU A 3 31.24 34.34 -4.76
C LEU A 3 30.99 34.67 -3.28
N TYR A 4 32.05 34.93 -2.52
CA TYR A 4 31.94 35.27 -1.10
C TYR A 4 31.17 36.58 -0.90
N ASP A 5 31.46 37.61 -1.70
CA ASP A 5 30.76 38.89 -1.63
C ASP A 5 29.31 38.78 -2.08
N SER A 6 29.03 37.96 -3.10
CA SER A 6 27.67 37.68 -3.56
C SER A 6 26.84 36.95 -2.50
N PHE A 7 27.43 35.96 -1.83
CA PHE A 7 26.78 35.22 -0.73
C PHE A 7 26.50 36.14 0.46
N ARG A 8 27.45 36.99 0.83
CA ARG A 8 27.29 37.99 1.89
C ARG A 8 26.18 38.99 1.56
N SER A 9 26.13 39.47 0.32
CA SER A 9 25.10 40.41 -0.16
C SER A 9 23.70 39.79 -0.18
N ALA A 10 23.59 38.50 -0.59
CA ALA A 10 22.33 37.77 -0.56
C ALA A 10 21.80 37.60 0.88
N LEU A 11 22.68 37.20 1.82
CA LEU A 11 22.31 37.09 3.24
C LEU A 11 21.85 38.43 3.82
N GLN A 12 22.53 39.52 3.49
CA GLN A 12 22.14 40.85 3.94
C GLN A 12 20.77 41.25 3.39
N SER A 13 20.49 40.93 2.12
CA SER A 13 19.19 41.18 1.47
C SER A 13 18.04 40.40 2.12
N LEU A 14 18.30 39.14 2.53
CA LEU A 14 17.34 38.33 3.32
C LEU A 14 17.04 38.95 4.69
N VAL A 15 18.05 39.54 5.34
CA VAL A 15 17.89 40.17 6.68
C VAL A 15 17.17 41.51 6.61
N VAL A 16 17.24 42.25 5.50
CA VAL A 16 16.50 43.52 5.31
C VAL A 16 14.99 43.26 5.19
N ASN A 17 14.57 42.19 4.53
CA ASN A 17 13.17 41.84 4.31
C ASN A 17 12.70 40.64 5.17
N LYS A 18 12.92 40.73 6.50
CA LYS A 18 12.66 39.63 7.45
C LYS A 18 11.28 38.98 7.28
N LEU A 19 10.21 39.78 7.21
CA LEU A 19 8.85 39.26 7.12
C LEU A 19 8.61 38.50 5.82
N ARG A 20 8.97 39.11 4.68
CA ARG A 20 8.80 38.49 3.36
C ARG A 20 9.60 37.20 3.27
N SER A 21 10.88 37.23 3.63
CA SER A 21 11.75 36.06 3.62
C SER A 21 11.25 34.95 4.55
N ALA A 22 10.77 35.29 5.74
CA ALA A 22 10.20 34.31 6.67
C ALA A 22 8.93 33.66 6.10
N LEU A 23 7.98 34.43 5.57
CA LEU A 23 6.76 33.90 4.97
C LEU A 23 7.04 33.00 3.76
N THR A 24 7.99 33.38 2.90
CA THR A 24 8.35 32.55 1.74
C THR A 24 9.00 31.23 2.17
N MET A 25 9.89 31.25 3.17
CA MET A 25 10.50 30.02 3.68
C MET A 25 9.47 29.13 4.34
N LEU A 26 8.56 29.70 5.14
CA LEU A 26 7.50 28.97 5.82
C LEU A 26 6.58 28.26 4.83
N GLY A 27 6.20 28.94 3.74
CA GLY A 27 5.40 28.34 2.67
C GLY A 27 6.08 27.14 2.02
N VAL A 28 7.38 27.23 1.70
CA VAL A 28 8.14 26.11 1.13
C VAL A 28 8.26 24.96 2.12
N ILE A 29 8.53 25.24 3.40
CA ILE A 29 8.66 24.22 4.45
C ILE A 29 7.34 23.43 4.59
N ILE A 30 6.21 24.13 4.73
CA ILE A 30 4.90 23.48 4.87
C ILE A 30 4.51 22.73 3.59
N GLY A 31 4.79 23.32 2.43
CA GLY A 31 4.50 22.70 1.13
C GLY A 31 5.26 21.39 0.92
N VAL A 32 6.58 21.38 1.18
CA VAL A 32 7.39 20.17 1.04
C VAL A 32 7.05 19.14 2.12
N ALA A 33 6.81 19.59 3.36
CA ALA A 33 6.44 18.70 4.47
C ALA A 33 5.12 17.96 4.21
N SER A 34 4.10 18.63 3.69
CA SER A 34 2.80 18.01 3.40
C SER A 34 2.90 16.95 2.29
N VAL A 35 3.68 17.24 1.24
CA VAL A 35 3.94 16.28 0.16
C VAL A 35 4.68 15.05 0.68
N ILE A 36 5.75 15.24 1.46
CA ILE A 36 6.50 14.13 2.07
C ILE A 36 5.60 13.28 2.96
N ALA A 37 4.79 13.91 3.82
CA ALA A 37 3.87 13.20 4.70
C ALA A 37 2.84 12.38 3.93
N MET A 38 2.22 12.96 2.90
CA MET A 38 1.25 12.27 2.05
C MET A 38 1.86 11.06 1.35
N VAL A 39 3.07 11.22 0.78
CA VAL A 39 3.78 10.13 0.11
C VAL A 39 4.15 9.01 1.09
N ALA A 40 4.64 9.38 2.28
CA ALA A 40 4.97 8.41 3.31
C ALA A 40 3.75 7.59 3.77
N VAL A 41 2.61 8.26 4.00
CA VAL A 41 1.35 7.61 4.35
C VAL A 41 0.85 6.70 3.21
N GLY A 42 0.86 7.20 1.97
CA GLY A 42 0.43 6.43 0.80
C GLY A 42 1.25 5.17 0.58
N ASN A 43 2.58 5.29 0.65
CA ASN A 43 3.49 4.15 0.53
C ASN A 43 3.33 3.16 1.70
N GLY A 44 3.20 3.66 2.93
CA GLY A 44 2.96 2.82 4.11
C GLY A 44 1.65 2.03 4.02
N ALA A 45 0.57 2.67 3.57
CA ALA A 45 -0.72 2.02 3.36
C ALA A 45 -0.64 0.96 2.25
N SER A 46 0.01 1.28 1.13
CA SER A 46 0.24 0.33 0.04
C SER A 46 1.04 -0.89 0.51
N GLN A 47 2.11 -0.67 1.28
CA GLN A 47 2.91 -1.75 1.84
C GLN A 47 2.11 -2.61 2.82
N GLN A 48 1.26 -2.00 3.66
CA GLN A 48 0.40 -2.73 4.58
C GLN A 48 -0.59 -3.63 3.82
N VAL A 49 -1.22 -3.11 2.77
CA VAL A 49 -2.14 -3.90 1.93
C VAL A 49 -1.38 -5.05 1.26
N GLN A 50 -0.19 -4.78 0.70
CA GLN A 50 0.64 -5.82 0.11
C GLN A 50 1.01 -6.89 1.13
N ASN A 51 1.40 -6.51 2.35
CA ASN A 51 1.72 -7.45 3.42
C ASN A 51 0.50 -8.28 3.82
N THR A 52 -0.69 -7.68 3.89
CA THR A 52 -1.93 -8.42 4.14
C THR A 52 -2.21 -9.41 3.02
N ILE A 53 -2.04 -9.02 1.75
CA ILE A 53 -2.22 -9.92 0.59
C ILE A 53 -1.20 -11.06 0.64
N LEU A 54 0.07 -10.78 0.92
CA LEU A 54 1.11 -11.80 1.06
C LEU A 54 0.86 -12.71 2.27
N SER A 55 0.30 -12.19 3.37
CA SER A 55 -0.03 -12.96 4.57
C SER A 55 -1.19 -13.93 4.37
N LEU A 56 -2.04 -13.70 3.37
CA LEU A 56 -3.02 -14.70 2.92
C LEU A 56 -2.33 -15.91 2.24
N GLY A 57 -1.03 -15.80 1.94
CA GLY A 57 -0.22 -16.83 1.31
C GLY A 57 -0.17 -16.62 -0.21
N SER A 58 1.04 -16.75 -0.79
CA SER A 58 1.24 -16.69 -2.25
C SER A 58 0.61 -17.87 -3.01
N ASN A 59 -0.02 -18.81 -2.30
CA ASN A 59 -0.58 -20.05 -2.83
C ASN A 59 -1.99 -20.31 -2.28
N LEU A 60 -2.90 -19.35 -2.44
CA LEU A 60 -4.31 -19.53 -2.09
C LEU A 60 -4.99 -20.51 -3.07
N ILE A 61 -5.20 -21.76 -2.65
CA ILE A 61 -6.07 -22.72 -3.34
C ILE A 61 -7.48 -22.59 -2.74
N THR A 62 -8.34 -21.82 -3.39
CA THR A 62 -9.75 -21.68 -3.02
C THR A 62 -10.55 -22.84 -3.59
N VAL A 63 -10.86 -23.84 -2.75
CA VAL A 63 -11.69 -24.98 -3.13
C VAL A 63 -13.15 -24.66 -2.79
N SER A 64 -13.98 -24.43 -3.80
CA SER A 64 -15.42 -24.29 -3.64
C SER A 64 -16.11 -25.59 -4.09
N PRO A 65 -16.96 -26.23 -3.27
CA PRO A 65 -17.72 -27.38 -3.71
C PRO A 65 -18.65 -26.94 -4.85
N ALA A 66 -18.60 -27.66 -5.96
CA ALA A 66 -19.52 -27.43 -7.08
C ALA A 66 -20.94 -27.75 -6.61
N ASN A 67 -21.77 -26.72 -6.42
CA ASN A 67 -23.21 -26.91 -6.36
C ASN A 67 -23.66 -27.36 -7.76
N GLN A 68 -23.78 -28.67 -7.94
CA GLN A 68 -24.46 -29.25 -9.09
C GLN A 68 -25.95 -28.89 -9.01
N SER A 69 -26.27 -27.68 -9.47
CA SER A 69 -27.63 -27.16 -9.58
C SER A 69 -27.84 -26.56 -10.95
N GLU A 70 -27.52 -27.31 -12.01
CA GLU A 70 -28.12 -27.08 -13.33
C GLU A 70 -28.55 -28.42 -13.94
N GLY A 71 -29.84 -28.74 -13.78
CA GLY A 71 -30.60 -29.44 -14.82
C GLY A 71 -30.58 -30.97 -14.87
N GLY A 72 -30.34 -31.70 -13.77
CA GLY A 72 -30.39 -33.17 -13.78
C GLY A 72 -31.07 -33.76 -12.55
N LEU A 73 -32.01 -34.68 -12.77
CA LEU A 73 -32.91 -35.31 -11.81
C LEU A 73 -32.25 -35.69 -10.47
N LYS A 74 -32.86 -35.29 -9.34
CA LYS A 74 -32.56 -35.83 -8.01
C LYS A 74 -33.00 -37.29 -7.93
N GLY A 75 -32.18 -38.20 -8.45
CA GLY A 75 -32.25 -39.62 -8.18
C GLY A 75 -31.69 -39.91 -6.78
N ALA A 76 -32.46 -40.66 -5.99
CA ALA A 76 -32.04 -41.18 -4.69
C ALA A 76 -30.68 -41.88 -4.80
N GLY A 77 -29.63 -41.33 -4.18
CA GLY A 77 -28.29 -41.93 -4.17
C GLY A 77 -27.12 -40.97 -4.32
N ALA A 78 -27.34 -39.68 -4.62
CA ALA A 78 -26.25 -38.70 -4.67
C ALA A 78 -25.75 -38.40 -3.24
N GLN A 79 -24.80 -39.19 -2.75
CA GLN A 79 -23.95 -38.81 -1.62
C GLN A 79 -23.36 -37.44 -1.96
N ALA A 80 -23.76 -36.43 -1.19
CA ALA A 80 -23.14 -35.12 -1.24
C ALA A 80 -21.64 -35.37 -1.11
N GLN A 81 -20.84 -35.05 -2.14
CA GLN A 81 -19.38 -35.25 -2.12
C GLN A 81 -18.84 -34.49 -0.92
N ASN A 82 -18.63 -35.21 0.17
CA ASN A 82 -18.12 -34.69 1.41
C ASN A 82 -16.63 -34.51 1.18
N LEU A 83 -16.13 -33.27 1.18
CA LEU A 83 -14.70 -33.05 1.25
C LEU A 83 -14.18 -33.77 2.49
N THR A 84 -13.39 -34.82 2.28
CA THR A 84 -12.83 -35.62 3.38
C THR A 84 -11.51 -35.01 3.85
N LEU A 85 -11.15 -35.27 5.10
CA LEU A 85 -9.90 -34.80 5.70
C LEU A 85 -8.66 -35.28 4.90
N ASP A 86 -8.78 -36.40 4.19
CA ASP A 86 -7.71 -36.93 3.35
C ASP A 86 -7.49 -36.13 2.06
N ASP A 87 -8.53 -35.47 1.53
CA ASP A 87 -8.40 -34.56 0.38
C ASP A 87 -7.61 -33.30 0.77
N MET A 88 -7.79 -32.82 2.01
CA MET A 88 -7.01 -31.71 2.56
C MET A 88 -5.52 -32.05 2.69
N ARG A 89 -5.20 -33.29 3.11
CA ARG A 89 -3.80 -33.74 3.28
C ARG A 89 -3.06 -33.89 1.96
N SER A 90 -3.74 -34.33 0.90
CA SER A 90 -3.12 -34.46 -0.43
C SER A 90 -2.78 -33.11 -1.06
N LEU A 91 -3.58 -32.07 -0.78
CA LEU A 91 -3.29 -30.69 -1.21
C LEU A 91 -2.20 -30.00 -0.38
N GLN A 92 -2.00 -30.38 0.89
CA GLN A 92 -0.97 -29.79 1.76
C GLN A 92 0.45 -30.33 1.46
N ALA A 93 0.57 -31.51 0.87
CA ALA A 93 1.85 -32.17 0.58
C ALA A 93 2.54 -31.68 -0.71
N GLN A 94 2.00 -30.65 -1.37
CA GLN A 94 2.44 -30.17 -2.68
C GLN A 94 2.86 -28.69 -2.64
#